data_AF-A0A2S9FDA7-F1
#
_entry.id   AF-A0A2S9FDA7-F1
#
_cell.length_a   1.000
_cell.length_b   1.000
_cell.length_c   1.000
_cell.angle_alpha   90.00
_cell.angle_beta   90.00
_cell.angle_gamma   90.00
#
_symmetry.space_group_name_H-M   'P 1'
#
loop_
_entity.id
_entity.type
_entity.pdbx_description
1 polymer ?
#
loop_
_entity_poly.entity_id
_entity_poly.type
_entity_poly.pdbx_seq_one_letter_code
_entity_poly.pdbx_strand_id
1 'polypeptide(L)'
;MTALSLHEREHSAIDITSHEFWSRSFAERDETFARLRAGDGLTWHAPFPSLFPMEEPGYWAVTRRADIAYVSQRPELFTSERGVALDPMPA
;
A
#
# COMPACT_ATOMS: atom_id res chain seq x y z
N MET A 1 0.05 -24.62 21.33
CA MET A 1 0.16 -23.16 21.18
C MET A 1 -0.42 -22.82 19.83
N THR A 2 -1.68 -22.41 19.80
CA THR A 2 -2.37 -22.02 18.56
C THR A 2 -1.86 -20.64 18.20
N ALA A 3 -1.15 -20.50 17.08
CA ALA A 3 -0.83 -19.19 16.54
C ALA A 3 -2.16 -18.44 16.38
N LEU A 4 -2.30 -17.31 17.05
CA LEU A 4 -3.39 -16.39 16.77
C LEU A 4 -3.33 -16.15 15.26
N SER A 5 -4.40 -16.48 14.53
CA SER A 5 -4.52 -16.00 13.16
C SER A 5 -4.43 -14.49 13.27
N LEU A 6 -3.32 -13.92 12.77
CA LEU A 6 -3.27 -12.51 12.41
C LEU A 6 -4.55 -12.30 11.62
N HIS A 7 -5.47 -11.49 12.15
CA HIS A 7 -6.72 -11.24 11.45
C HIS A 7 -6.34 -10.88 10.01
N GLU A 8 -6.76 -11.71 9.05
CA GLU A 8 -6.63 -11.36 7.65
C GLU A 8 -7.36 -10.03 7.52
N ARG A 9 -6.58 -8.95 7.41
CA ARG A 9 -7.12 -7.62 7.25
C ARG A 9 -7.82 -7.62 5.91
N GLU A 10 -9.08 -7.21 5.90
CA GLU A 10 -9.83 -7.09 4.66
C GLU A 10 -9.13 -6.09 3.74
N HIS A 11 -8.86 -6.50 2.51
CA HIS A 11 -8.31 -5.61 1.50
C HIS A 11 -9.38 -4.61 1.05
N SER A 12 -8.96 -3.40 0.75
CA SER A 12 -9.83 -2.35 0.24
C SER A 12 -10.44 -2.77 -1.09
N ALA A 13 -11.73 -2.50 -1.25
CA ALA A 13 -12.42 -2.64 -2.54
C ALA A 13 -11.99 -1.57 -3.57
N ILE A 14 -11.24 -0.53 -3.15
CA ILE A 14 -10.74 0.51 -4.05
C ILE A 14 -9.43 0.04 -4.66
N ASP A 15 -9.45 -0.29 -5.95
CA ASP A 15 -8.23 -0.71 -6.65
C ASP A 15 -7.27 0.47 -6.89
N ILE A 16 -6.05 0.32 -6.37
CA ILE A 16 -4.87 1.14 -6.71
C ILE A 16 -3.62 0.26 -6.96
N THR A 17 -3.82 -1.04 -7.16
CA THR A 17 -2.75 -2.05 -7.21
C THR A 17 -2.59 -2.60 -8.62
N SER A 18 -3.68 -2.72 -9.40
CA SER A 18 -3.65 -3.37 -10.70
C SER A 18 -2.92 -2.55 -11.77
N HIS A 19 -2.34 -3.25 -12.76
CA HIS A 19 -1.81 -2.59 -13.96
C HIS A 19 -2.91 -1.83 -14.72
N GLU A 20 -4.14 -2.33 -14.72
CA GLU A 20 -5.28 -1.65 -15.34
C GLU A 20 -5.50 -0.27 -14.71
N PHE A 21 -5.54 -0.18 -13.38
CA PHE A 21 -5.65 1.09 -12.67
C PHE A 21 -4.53 2.06 -13.06
N TRP A 22 -3.28 1.59 -13.08
CA TRP A 22 -2.14 2.44 -13.41
C TRP A 22 -2.07 2.86 -14.88
N SER A 23 -2.77 2.15 -15.77
CA SER A 23 -2.90 2.53 -17.19
C SER A 23 -3.91 3.66 -17.44
N ARG A 24 -4.73 4.01 -16.44
CA ARG A 24 -5.74 5.08 -16.52
C ARG A 24 -5.11 6.47 -16.55
N SER A 25 -5.88 7.45 -17.00
CA SER A 25 -5.46 8.85 -17.00
C SER A 25 -5.13 9.35 -15.58
N PHE A 26 -4.37 10.43 -15.49
CA PHE A 26 -4.08 11.04 -14.20
C PHE A 26 -5.37 11.48 -13.47
N ALA A 27 -6.34 12.05 -14.21
CA ALA A 27 -7.60 12.53 -13.63
C ALA A 27 -8.41 11.39 -12.99
N GLU A 28 -8.57 10.27 -13.70
CA GLU A 28 -9.29 9.09 -13.18
C GLU A 28 -8.58 8.47 -11.95
N ARG A 29 -7.24 8.48 -11.95
CA ARG A 29 -6.47 8.03 -10.79
C ARG A 29 -6.62 9.01 -9.61
N ASP A 30 -6.59 10.31 -9.85
CA ASP A 30 -6.76 11.31 -8.79
C ASP A 30 -8.17 11.28 -8.18
N GLU A 31 -9.22 11.05 -8.97
CA GLU A 31 -10.56 10.79 -8.44
C GLU A 31 -10.57 9.60 -7.47
N THR A 32 -9.85 8.54 -7.81
CA THR A 32 -9.70 7.38 -6.94
C THR A 32 -8.94 7.72 -5.66
N PHE A 33 -7.82 8.44 -5.76
CA PHE A 33 -7.08 8.89 -4.59
C PHE A 33 -7.86 9.91 -3.75
N ALA A 34 -8.74 10.71 -4.35
CA ALA A 34 -9.62 11.63 -3.63
C ALA A 34 -10.58 10.87 -2.73
N ARG A 35 -11.17 9.75 -3.21
CA ARG A 35 -12.00 8.87 -2.37
C ARG A 35 -11.22 8.28 -1.20
N LEU A 36 -9.98 7.83 -1.44
CA LEU A 36 -9.11 7.32 -0.38
C LEU A 36 -8.78 8.38 0.67
N ARG A 37 -8.49 9.61 0.26
CA ARG A 37 -8.23 10.73 1.17
C ARG A 37 -9.46 11.16 1.98
N ALA A 38 -10.65 11.00 1.40
CA ALA A 38 -11.92 11.37 2.03
C ALA A 38 -12.43 10.35 3.06
N GLY A 39 -11.92 9.10 3.05
CA GLY A 39 -12.28 8.09 4.05
C GLY A 39 -11.80 8.43 5.46
N ASP A 40 -12.19 7.63 6.45
CA ASP A 40 -11.87 7.90 7.87
C ASP A 40 -10.45 7.50 8.28
N GLY A 41 -9.77 6.67 7.49
CA GLY A 41 -8.47 6.11 7.86
C GLY A 41 -7.57 5.80 6.67
N LEU A 42 -6.52 5.02 6.93
CA LEU A 42 -5.71 4.37 5.90
C LEU A 42 -6.42 3.10 5.43
N THR A 43 -6.12 2.68 4.21
CA THR A 43 -6.68 1.47 3.60
C THR A 43 -5.60 0.42 3.42
N TRP A 44 -5.94 -0.83 3.72
CA TRP A 44 -5.08 -2.00 3.50
C TRP A 44 -5.34 -2.57 2.10
N HIS A 45 -4.29 -2.82 1.32
CA HIS A 45 -4.39 -3.24 -0.09
C HIS A 45 -3.69 -4.56 -0.32
N ALA A 46 -4.17 -5.30 -1.33
CA ALA A 46 -3.56 -6.55 -1.74
C ALA A 46 -2.12 -6.35 -2.25
N PRO A 47 -1.27 -7.39 -2.21
CA PRO A 47 0.07 -7.37 -2.77
C PRO A 47 0.08 -6.91 -4.24
N PHE A 48 1.12 -6.18 -4.65
CA PHE A 48 1.33 -5.81 -6.05
C PHE A 48 1.57 -7.04 -6.94
N PRO A 49 1.09 -7.03 -8.19
CA PRO A 49 1.59 -7.94 -9.22
C PRO A 49 3.10 -7.71 -9.37
N SER A 50 3.89 -8.72 -9.03
CA SER A 50 5.35 -8.68 -9.06
C SER A 50 5.88 -9.88 -9.83
N LEU A 51 7.04 -9.72 -10.48
CA LEU A 51 7.75 -10.81 -11.15
C LEU A 51 8.34 -11.82 -10.16
N PHE A 52 8.57 -11.39 -8.93
CA PHE A 52 9.07 -12.21 -7.83
C PHE A 52 7.98 -12.43 -6.78
N PRO A 53 7.96 -13.60 -6.09
CA PRO A 53 6.99 -13.84 -5.02
C PRO A 53 7.08 -12.75 -3.94
N MET A 54 5.94 -12.15 -3.60
CA MET A 54 5.82 -11.26 -2.44
C MET A 54 5.42 -12.10 -1.22
N GLU A 55 6.16 -11.94 -0.12
CA GLU A 55 5.86 -12.61 1.15
C GLU A 55 4.84 -11.82 1.97
N GLU A 56 4.78 -10.50 1.74
CA GLU A 56 3.92 -9.58 2.45
C GLU A 56 2.45 -9.75 2.04
N PRO A 57 1.50 -9.83 2.98
CA PRO A 57 0.08 -10.02 2.68
C PRO A 57 -0.61 -8.78 2.10
N GLY A 58 0.12 -7.67 1.91
CA GLY A 58 -0.41 -6.42 1.41
C GLY A 58 0.38 -5.20 1.87
N TYR A 59 -0.19 -4.01 1.66
CA TYR A 59 0.41 -2.74 2.06
C TYR A 59 -0.63 -1.73 2.52
N TRP A 60 -0.19 -0.74 3.32
CA TRP A 60 -1.00 0.41 3.68
C TRP A 60 -0.84 1.52 2.65
N ALA A 61 -1.95 2.02 2.10
CA ALA A 61 -1.92 3.17 1.19
C ALA A 61 -2.02 4.47 1.98
N VAL A 62 -0.90 5.21 2.02
CA VAL A 62 -0.81 6.52 2.67
C VAL A 62 -1.04 7.62 1.63
N THR A 63 -2.24 8.20 1.62
CA THR A 63 -2.69 9.10 0.52
C THR A 63 -2.84 10.56 0.92
N ARG A 64 -2.85 10.88 2.23
CA ARG A 64 -2.93 12.27 2.72
C ARG A 64 -1.53 12.83 2.93
N ARG A 65 -1.34 14.10 2.57
CA ARG A 65 -0.06 14.81 2.71
C ARG A 65 0.52 14.73 4.12
N ALA A 66 -0.32 14.91 5.15
CA ALA A 66 0.13 14.91 6.54
C ALA A 66 0.69 13.54 6.96
N ASP A 67 0.03 12.47 6.56
CA ASP A 67 0.43 11.10 6.88
C ASP A 67 1.72 10.72 6.13
N ILE A 68 1.84 11.13 4.86
CA ILE A 68 3.08 10.95 4.07
C ILE A 68 4.25 11.64 4.79
N ALA A 69 4.08 12.91 5.17
CA ALA A 69 5.11 13.65 5.90
C ALA A 69 5.47 12.99 7.24
N TYR A 70 4.47 12.47 7.95
CA TYR A 70 4.66 11.76 9.22
C TYR A 70 5.55 10.53 9.03
N VAL A 71 5.24 9.68 8.04
CA VAL A 71 5.98 8.46 7.73
C VAL A 71 7.41 8.77 7.30
N SER A 72 7.59 9.71 6.37
CA SER A 72 8.91 10.05 5.84
C SER A 72 9.87 10.64 6.87
N GLN A 73 9.35 11.30 7.91
CA GLN A 73 10.15 11.98 8.92
C GLN A 73 10.42 11.13 10.17
N ARG A 74 9.98 9.86 10.19
CA ARG A 74 10.13 8.94 11.33
C ARG A 74 10.81 7.63 10.92
N PRO A 75 12.07 7.68 10.45
CA PRO A 75 12.81 6.49 10.02
C PRO A 75 12.97 5.45 11.14
N GLU A 76 12.91 5.85 12.41
CA GLU A 76 12.90 4.97 13.57
C GLU A 76 11.64 4.10 13.67
N LEU A 77 10.55 4.50 12.99
CA LEU A 77 9.31 3.72 12.88
C LEU A 77 9.15 3.10 11.49
N PHE A 78 9.65 3.75 10.44
CA PHE A 78 9.48 3.37 9.04
C PHE A 78 10.83 3.27 8.33
N THR A 79 11.43 2.08 8.36
CA THR A 79 12.76 1.84 7.78
C THR A 79 12.73 1.67 6.26
N SER A 80 13.76 2.17 5.58
CA SER A 80 14.04 1.90 4.16
C SER A 80 15.02 0.74 3.95
N GLU A 81 15.63 0.21 5.03
CA GLU A 81 16.64 -0.86 4.94
C GLU A 81 16.06 -2.20 4.47
N ARG A 82 14.73 -2.35 4.54
CA ARG A 82 13.99 -3.56 4.14
C ARG A 82 13.38 -3.44 2.74
N GLY A 83 13.87 -2.51 1.93
CA GLY A 83 13.41 -2.26 0.58
C GLY A 83 12.48 -1.05 0.46
N VAL A 84 12.53 -0.40 -0.69
CA VAL A 84 11.71 0.78 -1.04
C VAL A 84 11.07 0.67 -2.43
N ALA A 85 11.44 -0.35 -3.20
CA ALA A 85 10.91 -0.61 -4.53
C ALA A 85 9.68 -1.52 -4.45
N LEU A 86 8.78 -1.40 -5.44
CA LEU A 86 7.58 -2.24 -5.53
C LEU A 86 7.89 -3.67 -5.97
N ASP A 87 8.88 -3.83 -6.86
CA ASP A 87 9.40 -5.15 -7.21
C ASP A 87 10.53 -5.51 -6.22
N PRO A 88 10.46 -6.68 -5.55
CA PRO A 88 11.56 -7.18 -4.76
C PRO A 88 12.75 -7.45 -5.69
N MET A 89 13.93 -6.91 -5.39
CA MET A 89 15.15 -7.33 -6.08
C MET A 89 15.65 -8.64 -5.47
N PRO A 90 16.11 -9.61 -6.28
CA PRO A 90 16.74 -10.82 -5.75
C PRO A 90 18.00 -10.45 -4.96
N ALA A 91 18.23 -11.18 -3.86
CA ALA A 91 19.37 -11.03 -2.96
C ALA A 91 20.70 -11.44 -3.61
#